data_AF-A0A968TSM0-F1
#
_entry.id   AF-A0A968TSM0-F1
#
_cell.length_a   1.000
_cell.length_b   1.000
_cell.length_c   1.000
_cell.angle_alpha   90.00
_cell.angle_beta   90.00
_cell.angle_gamma   90.00
#
_symmetry.space_group_name_H-M   'P 1'
#
loop_
_entity.id
_entity.type
_entity.pdbx_description
1 polymer ?
#
loop_
_entity_poly.entity_id
_entity_poly.type
_entity_poly.pdbx_seq_one_letter_code
_entity_poly.pdbx_strand_id
1 'polypeptide(L)'
;MEEQYGIIKNYFNAVRDVLPELWFNDKSILTKTTGFNALMLVLPVVFEQTVQKYQSFEFDYVKKVVVSLQGLPWTGKDLKGQQGRVASKRLAEIIRTAIIANIDSPDPSKEKKRLAI
;
A
#
# COMPACT_ATOMS: atom_id res chain seq x y z
N MET A 1 5.73 -0.60 23.11
CA MET A 1 6.71 -0.24 22.06
C MET A 1 6.91 -1.37 21.05
N GLU A 2 6.98 -2.63 21.47
CA GLU A 2 7.17 -3.78 20.57
C GLU A 2 6.05 -3.98 19.54
N GLU A 3 4.78 -3.76 19.92
CA GLU A 3 3.64 -3.91 18.99
C GLU A 3 3.67 -2.87 17.86
N GLN A 4 3.98 -1.61 18.17
CA GLN A 4 4.12 -0.55 17.17
C GLN A 4 5.28 -0.84 16.21
N TYR A 5 6.38 -1.39 16.73
CA TYR A 5 7.48 -1.86 15.90
C TYR A 5 7.04 -2.99 14.97
N GLY A 6 6.25 -3.95 15.48
CA GLY A 6 5.68 -5.03 14.67
C GLY A 6 4.81 -4.53 13.52
N ILE A 7 3.94 -3.55 13.77
CA ILE A 7 3.09 -2.91 12.75
C ILE A 7 3.96 -2.26 11.67
N ILE A 8 4.89 -1.38 12.06
CA ILE A 8 5.75 -0.67 11.11
C ILE A 8 6.61 -1.64 10.30
N LYS A 9 7.17 -2.68 10.96
CA LYS A 9 7.98 -3.71 10.33
C LYS A 9 7.18 -4.49 9.29
N ASN A 10 6.00 -5.01 9.66
CA ASN A 10 5.18 -5.78 8.74
C ASN A 10 4.72 -4.94 7.55
N TYR A 11 4.34 -3.69 7.81
CA TYR A 11 3.92 -2.76 6.76
C TYR A 11 5.01 -2.48 5.73
N PHE A 12 6.17 -1.99 6.15
CA PHE A 12 7.22 -1.63 5.20
C PHE A 12 7.88 -2.85 4.56
N ASN A 13 7.95 -4.00 5.25
CA ASN A 13 8.39 -5.25 4.61
C ASN A 13 7.42 -5.67 3.51
N ALA A 14 6.11 -5.56 3.72
CA ALA A 14 5.11 -5.89 2.71
C ALA A 14 5.20 -4.96 1.49
N VAL A 15 5.37 -3.64 1.73
CA VAL A 15 5.57 -2.67 0.62
C VAL A 15 6.85 -2.97 -0.15
N ARG A 16 7.97 -3.25 0.54
CA ARG A 16 9.23 -3.65 -0.10
C ARG A 16 9.08 -4.88 -0.97
N ASP A 17 8.35 -5.88 -0.49
CA ASP A 17 8.15 -7.15 -1.19
C ASP A 17 7.23 -7.03 -2.41
N VAL A 18 6.24 -6.12 -2.35
CA VAL A 18 5.35 -5.82 -3.48
C VAL A 18 6.00 -4.93 -4.54
N LEU A 19 6.90 -4.02 -4.13
CA LEU A 19 7.54 -3.03 -5.00
C LEU A 19 9.08 -3.13 -4.98
N PRO A 20 9.69 -4.32 -5.20
CA PRO A 20 11.12 -4.51 -4.98
C PRO A 20 11.96 -3.60 -5.88
N GLU A 21 11.58 -3.48 -7.16
CA GLU A 21 12.30 -2.66 -8.14
C GLU A 21 12.27 -1.16 -7.82
N LEU A 22 11.21 -0.69 -7.14
CA LEU A 22 11.07 0.71 -6.77
C LEU A 22 11.73 0.99 -5.42
N TRP A 23 11.75 0.00 -4.53
CA TRP A 23 12.28 0.13 -3.17
C TRP A 23 13.80 0.33 -3.17
N PHE A 24 14.50 -0.29 -4.11
CA PHE A 24 15.95 -0.14 -4.27
C PHE A 24 16.35 0.91 -5.32
N ASN A 25 15.38 1.67 -5.85
CA ASN A 25 15.61 2.68 -6.88
C ASN A 25 15.58 4.09 -6.26
N ASP A 26 16.74 4.73 -6.20
CA ASP A 26 16.97 6.08 -5.68
C ASP A 26 16.24 7.17 -6.51
N LYS A 27 15.94 6.89 -7.78
CA LYS A 27 15.19 7.81 -8.65
C LYS A 27 13.69 7.74 -8.42
N SER A 28 13.19 6.65 -7.82
CA SER A 28 11.77 6.46 -7.49
C SER A 28 11.29 7.52 -6.49
N ILE A 29 10.03 7.93 -6.59
CA ILE A 29 9.41 8.74 -5.52
C ILE A 29 9.31 7.94 -4.23
N LEU A 30 9.14 6.62 -4.32
CA LEU A 30 8.96 5.72 -3.17
C LEU A 30 10.07 5.90 -2.13
N THR A 31 11.31 6.04 -2.58
CA THR A 31 12.51 6.16 -1.74
C THR A 31 12.82 7.60 -1.30
N LYS A 32 12.03 8.58 -1.77
CA LYS A 32 12.16 9.99 -1.40
C LYS A 32 11.22 10.33 -0.24
N THR A 33 11.47 11.47 0.40
CA THR A 33 10.61 11.99 1.49
C THR A 33 9.13 12.03 1.10
N THR A 34 8.81 12.32 -0.16
CA THR A 34 7.43 12.32 -0.67
C THR A 34 6.78 10.94 -0.61
N GLY A 35 7.48 9.89 -1.05
CA GLY A 35 6.98 8.51 -1.00
C GLY A 35 6.83 8.03 0.43
N PHE A 36 7.85 8.25 1.27
CA PHE A 36 7.79 7.91 2.69
C PHE A 36 6.61 8.59 3.41
N ASN A 37 6.44 9.90 3.21
CA ASN A 37 5.32 10.64 3.82
C ASN A 37 3.96 10.13 3.31
N ALA A 38 3.85 9.81 2.03
CA ALA A 38 2.62 9.24 1.48
C ALA A 38 2.30 7.88 2.10
N LEU A 39 3.29 6.98 2.22
CA LEU A 39 3.11 5.69 2.87
C LEU A 39 2.72 5.82 4.34
N MET A 40 3.30 6.78 5.08
CA MET A 40 2.93 7.04 6.47
C MET A 40 1.51 7.59 6.60
N LEU A 41 1.07 8.45 5.68
CA LEU A 41 -0.31 8.96 5.65
C LEU A 41 -1.33 7.86 5.39
N VAL A 42 -0.95 6.81 4.65
CA VAL A 42 -1.86 5.71 4.27
C VAL A 42 -1.78 4.51 5.21
N LEU A 43 -0.76 4.43 6.07
CA LEU A 43 -0.64 3.37 7.08
C LEU A 43 -1.94 3.14 7.90
N PRO A 44 -2.65 4.16 8.41
CA PRO A 44 -3.91 3.94 9.12
C PRO A 44 -4.98 3.24 8.29
N VAL A 45 -5.06 3.55 6.99
CA VAL A 45 -6.00 2.90 6.07
C VAL A 45 -5.60 1.44 5.89
N VAL A 46 -4.32 1.16 5.63
CA VAL A 46 -3.83 -0.23 5.48
C VAL A 46 -4.09 -1.02 6.76
N PHE A 47 -3.86 -0.42 7.92
CA PHE A 47 -4.15 -1.03 9.22
C PHE A 47 -5.62 -1.37 9.37
N GLU A 48 -6.50 -0.39 9.23
CA GLU A 48 -7.95 -0.57 9.35
C GLU A 48 -8.44 -1.66 8.41
N GLN A 49 -8.05 -1.58 7.14
CA GLN A 49 -8.46 -2.51 6.10
C GLN A 49 -7.96 -3.94 6.33
N THR A 50 -6.71 -4.10 6.78
CA THR A 50 -6.15 -5.43 7.06
C THR A 50 -6.83 -6.05 8.28
N VAL A 51 -7.02 -5.28 9.35
CA VAL A 51 -7.65 -5.75 10.59
C VAL A 51 -9.13 -6.05 10.38
N GLN A 52 -9.88 -5.20 9.66
CA GLN A 52 -11.30 -5.43 9.37
C GLN A 52 -11.52 -6.70 8.54
N LYS A 53 -10.65 -6.98 7.56
CA LYS A 53 -10.81 -8.13 6.65
C LYS A 53 -10.25 -9.44 7.21
N TYR A 54 -9.14 -9.38 7.96
CA TYR A 54 -8.38 -10.57 8.36
C TYR A 54 -8.22 -10.73 9.87
N GLN A 55 -8.69 -9.78 10.68
CA GLN A 55 -8.53 -9.77 12.15
C GLN A 55 -7.06 -9.90 12.60
N SER A 56 -6.11 -9.50 11.75
CA SER A 56 -4.67 -9.64 11.95
C SER A 56 -3.93 -8.51 11.23
N PHE A 57 -2.70 -8.22 11.66
CA PHE A 57 -1.77 -7.31 10.98
C PHE A 57 -0.42 -8.01 10.72
N GLU A 58 -0.46 -9.30 10.39
CA GLU A 58 0.71 -10.07 9.97
C GLU A 58 1.10 -9.76 8.52
N PHE A 59 2.39 -9.94 8.22
CA PHE A 59 3.02 -9.63 6.93
C PHE A 59 2.20 -10.09 5.72
N ASP A 60 1.75 -11.35 5.68
CA ASP A 60 1.03 -11.90 4.52
C ASP A 60 -0.32 -11.22 4.28
N TYR A 61 -1.03 -10.82 5.33
CA TYR A 61 -2.30 -10.12 5.20
C TYR A 61 -2.09 -8.67 4.77
N VAL A 62 -1.08 -8.01 5.33
CA VAL A 62 -0.71 -6.65 4.91
C VAL A 62 -0.30 -6.64 3.45
N LYS A 63 0.48 -7.63 3.00
CA LYS A 63 0.88 -7.82 1.60
C LYS A 63 -0.32 -7.93 0.67
N LYS A 64 -1.38 -8.67 1.04
CA LYS A 64 -2.63 -8.76 0.25
C LYS A 64 -3.33 -7.42 0.07
N VAL A 65 -3.20 -6.50 1.03
CA VAL A 65 -3.79 -5.16 0.95
C VAL A 65 -2.91 -4.24 0.09
N VAL A 66 -1.60 -4.24 0.32
CA VAL A 66 -0.67 -3.34 -0.37
C VAL A 66 -0.28 -3.80 -1.77
N VAL A 67 -0.69 -4.99 -2.24
CA VAL A 67 -0.47 -5.44 -3.63
C VAL A 67 -1.01 -4.45 -4.67
N SER A 68 -2.08 -3.72 -4.31
CA SER A 68 -2.70 -2.66 -5.11
C SER A 68 -1.79 -1.47 -5.44
N LEU A 69 -0.63 -1.35 -4.78
CA LEU A 69 0.36 -0.33 -5.09
C LEU A 69 1.12 -0.60 -6.40
N GLN A 70 1.06 -1.83 -6.91
CA GLN A 70 1.63 -2.18 -8.21
C GLN A 70 0.90 -1.43 -9.32
N GLY A 71 1.65 -0.85 -10.26
CA GLY A 71 1.09 -0.07 -11.37
C GLY A 71 0.73 1.38 -11.01
N LEU A 72 0.91 1.80 -9.76
CA LEU A 72 0.75 3.21 -9.39
C LEU A 72 1.90 4.09 -9.92
N PRO A 73 1.66 5.40 -10.09
CA PRO A 73 2.69 6.34 -10.51
C PRO A 73 3.74 6.57 -9.41
N TRP A 74 4.97 6.14 -9.66
CA TRP A 74 6.11 6.30 -8.75
C TRP A 74 7.21 7.24 -9.30
N THR A 75 6.91 8.02 -10.35
CA THR A 75 7.87 8.96 -10.95
C THR A 75 7.48 10.42 -10.77
N GLY A 76 8.48 11.31 -10.68
CA GLY A 76 8.28 12.77 -10.48
C GLY A 76 7.35 13.43 -11.50
N LYS A 77 7.30 12.89 -12.72
CA LYS A 77 6.44 13.40 -13.80
C LYS A 77 4.95 13.21 -13.48
N ASP A 78 4.62 12.14 -12.75
CA ASP A 78 3.24 11.76 -12.47
C ASP A 78 2.57 12.69 -11.44
N LEU A 79 3.37 13.39 -10.64
CA LEU A 79 2.89 14.36 -9.65
C LEU A 79 2.71 15.77 -10.22
N LYS A 80 2.78 15.95 -11.55
CA LYS A 80 2.57 17.24 -12.25
C LYS A 80 3.43 18.38 -11.70
N GLY A 81 4.67 18.10 -11.31
CA GLY A 81 5.60 19.10 -10.76
C GLY A 81 5.30 19.59 -9.34
N GLN A 82 4.30 19.02 -8.65
CA GLN A 82 4.04 19.33 -7.24
C GLN A 82 5.17 18.76 -6.36
N GLN A 83 5.55 19.49 -5.30
CA GLN A 83 6.62 19.10 -4.39
C GLN A 83 6.18 19.09 -2.92
N GLY A 84 7.00 18.48 -2.06
CA GLY A 84 6.82 18.52 -0.61
C GLY A 84 5.49 17.93 -0.12
N ARG A 85 4.82 18.65 0.79
CA ARG A 85 3.61 18.17 1.47
C ARG A 85 2.43 17.96 0.52
N VAL A 86 2.29 18.80 -0.50
CA VAL A 86 1.20 18.69 -1.49
C VAL A 86 1.34 17.41 -2.31
N ALA A 87 2.55 17.16 -2.81
CA ALA A 87 2.89 15.94 -3.53
C ALA A 87 2.63 14.67 -2.69
N SER A 88 3.01 14.72 -1.41
CA SER A 88 2.84 13.59 -0.48
C SER A 88 1.36 13.28 -0.25
N LYS A 89 0.52 14.31 -0.04
CA LYS A 89 -0.93 14.15 0.15
C LYS A 89 -1.61 13.58 -1.09
N ARG A 90 -1.22 14.06 -2.28
CA ARG A 90 -1.80 13.58 -3.54
C ARG A 90 -1.43 12.12 -3.81
N LEU A 91 -0.17 11.75 -3.61
CA LEU A 91 0.26 10.36 -3.73
C LEU A 91 -0.45 9.48 -2.69
N ALA A 92 -0.60 9.94 -1.45
CA ALA A 92 -1.36 9.23 -0.43
C ALA A 92 -2.80 8.97 -0.86
N GLU A 93 -3.47 9.94 -1.48
CA GLU A 93 -4.84 9.76 -1.95
C GLU A 93 -4.94 8.72 -3.08
N ILE A 94 -4.01 8.76 -4.04
CA ILE A 94 -3.93 7.75 -5.12
C ILE A 94 -3.77 6.35 -4.54
N ILE A 95 -2.85 6.19 -3.59
CA ILE A 95 -2.60 4.91 -2.92
C ILE A 95 -3.85 4.45 -2.15
N ARG A 96 -4.49 5.37 -1.41
CA ARG A 96 -5.71 5.09 -0.65
C ARG A 96 -6.83 4.58 -1.56
N THR A 97 -7.09 5.25 -2.68
CA THR A 97 -8.12 4.83 -3.63
C THR A 97 -7.85 3.43 -4.16
N ALA A 98 -6.59 3.14 -4.50
CA ALA A 98 -6.19 1.82 -5.00
C ALA A 98 -6.40 0.70 -3.96
N ILE A 99 -6.07 0.97 -2.68
CA ILE A 99 -6.26 0.02 -1.58
C ILE A 99 -7.74 -0.30 -1.39
N ILE A 100 -8.60 0.72 -1.34
CA ILE A 100 -10.05 0.53 -1.12
C ILE A 100 -10.64 -0.27 -2.29
N ALA A 101 -10.33 0.09 -3.53
CA ALA A 101 -10.82 -0.63 -4.71
C ALA A 101 -10.38 -2.11 -4.75
N ASN A 102 -9.15 -2.42 -4.31
CA ASN A 102 -8.65 -3.80 -4.23
C ASN A 102 -9.38 -4.65 -3.18
N ILE A 103 -9.90 -4.04 -2.13
CA ILE A 103 -10.58 -4.75 -1.04
C ILE A 103 -12.03 -5.04 -1.37
N ASP A 104 -12.70 -4.10 -2.04
CA ASP A 104 -14.08 -4.20 -2.51
C ASP A 104 -14.22 -5.12 -3.73
N SER A 105 -13.11 -5.42 -4.41
CA SER A 105 -13.08 -6.39 -5.50
C SER A 105 -13.43 -7.79 -4.96
N PRO A 106 -14.44 -8.49 -5.52
CA PRO A 106 -14.80 -9.83 -5.09
C PRO A 106 -13.61 -10.78 -5.27
N ASP A 107 -13.30 -11.51 -4.21
CA ASP A 107 -12.22 -12.51 -4.21
C ASP A 107 -12.51 -13.59 -5.28
N PRO A 108 -11.71 -13.70 -6.35
CA PRO A 108 -11.95 -14.68 -7.43
C PRO A 108 -11.86 -16.13 -6.93
N SER A 109 -11.28 -16.38 -5.75
CA SER A 109 -11.27 -17.70 -5.12
C SER A 109 -12.63 -18.10 -4.51
N LYS A 110 -13.50 -17.13 -4.17
CA LYS A 110 -14.87 -17.37 -3.70
C LYS A 110 -15.85 -17.60 -4.85
N GLU A 111 -15.58 -17.04 -6.03
CA GLU A 111 -16.44 -17.16 -7.20
C GLU A 111 -16.33 -18.53 -7.87
N LYS A 112 -15.11 -19.11 -7.95
CA LYS A 112 -14.91 -20.49 -8.42
C LYS A 112 -15.61 -21.54 -7.55
N LYS A 113 -15.77 -21.29 -6.24
CA LYS A 113 -16.52 -22.19 -5.34
C LYS A 113 -18.03 -22.14 -5.54
N ARG A 114 -18.58 -21.03 -6.06
CA ARG A 114 -20.03 -20.88 -6.30
C ARG A 114 -20.49 -21.51 -7.63
N LEU A 115 -19.58 -21.66 -8.59
CA LEU A 115 -19.85 -22.24 -9.90
C LEU A 115 -19.60 -23.76 -9.97
N ALA A 116 -19.20 -24.38 -8.86
CA ALA A 116 -18.90 -25.81 -8.77
C ALA A 116 -20.00 -26.62 -8.05
N ILE A 117 -21.24 -26.12 -8.02
CA ILE A 117 -22.42 -26.79 -7.44
C ILE A 117 -23.45 -26.99 -8.55
#